data_AF-A0A452YJA7-F1
#
_entry.id   AF-A0A452YJA7-F1
#
_cell.length_a   1.000
_cell.length_b   1.000
_cell.length_c   1.000
_cell.angle_alpha   90.00
_cell.angle_beta   90.00
_cell.angle_gamma   90.00
#
_symmetry.space_group_name_H-M   'P 1'
#
loop_
_entity.id
_entity.type
_entity.pdbx_description
1 polymer ?
#
loop_
_entity_poly.entity_id
_entity_poly.type
_entity_poly.pdbx_seq_one_letter_code
_entity_poly.pdbx_strand_id
1 'polypeptide(L)'
;WVSGFLTFFFPGASPTLRRAMLPWHVRAGIVVYVLALLAAELGFLEKLTFLQAAGLGKYSSEALLVNFTALVVLLLGAFVVLYVTAPAQSEHRLGYSSVRKS
;
A
#
# COMPACT_ATOMS: atom_id res chain seq x y z
N TRP A 1 1.18 13.84 -0.05
CA TRP A 1 0.77 14.37 1.27
C TRP A 1 0.17 15.78 1.15
N VAL A 2 0.93 16.80 0.75
CA VAL A 2 0.44 18.20 0.62
C VAL A 2 -0.82 18.33 -0.26
N SER A 3 -0.83 17.73 -1.45
CA SER A 3 -2.01 17.78 -2.35
C SER A 3 -3.26 17.16 -1.72
N GLY A 4 -3.11 16.05 -0.99
CA GLY A 4 -4.21 15.41 -0.26
C GLY A 4 -4.72 16.28 0.88
N PHE A 5 -3.80 16.89 1.65
CA PHE A 5 -4.14 17.77 2.75
C PHE A 5 -4.96 18.99 2.27
N LEU A 6 -4.48 19.69 1.25
CA LEU A 6 -5.16 20.88 0.71
C LEU A 6 -6.53 20.54 0.08
N THR A 7 -6.62 19.38 -0.60
CA THR A 7 -7.83 18.99 -1.33
C THR A 7 -8.91 18.43 -0.41
N PHE A 8 -8.54 17.59 0.57
CA PHE A 8 -9.50 16.82 1.37
C PHE A 8 -9.61 17.25 2.82
N PHE A 9 -8.64 18.00 3.36
CA PHE A 9 -8.60 18.40 4.77
C PHE A 9 -8.79 19.92 4.97
N PHE A 10 -7.76 20.74 4.75
CA PHE A 10 -7.82 22.18 4.98
C PHE A 10 -6.96 22.94 3.95
N PRO A 11 -7.46 24.03 3.32
CA PRO A 11 -8.79 24.66 3.48
C PRO A 11 -9.95 23.86 2.87
N GLY A 12 -9.64 22.78 2.13
CA GLY A 12 -10.62 21.95 1.45
C GLY A 12 -10.93 22.49 0.05
N ALA A 13 -10.83 21.62 -0.95
CA ALA A 13 -11.17 21.97 -2.33
C ALA A 13 -12.70 21.96 -2.55
N SER A 14 -13.15 22.61 -3.63
CA SER A 14 -14.54 22.55 -4.06
C SER A 14 -14.98 21.09 -4.32
N PRO A 15 -16.28 20.75 -4.19
CA PRO A 15 -16.76 19.40 -4.41
C PRO A 15 -16.42 18.83 -5.80
N THR A 16 -16.40 19.69 -6.82
CA THR A 16 -16.01 19.33 -8.20
C THR A 16 -14.54 18.94 -8.29
N LEU A 17 -13.66 19.74 -7.71
CA LEU A 17 -12.22 19.46 -7.70
C LEU A 17 -11.89 18.22 -6.84
N ARG A 18 -12.54 18.05 -5.68
CA ARG A 18 -12.39 16.84 -4.84
C ARG A 18 -12.74 15.57 -5.61
N ARG A 19 -13.85 15.58 -6.36
CA ARG A 19 -14.28 14.44 -7.17
C ARG A 19 -13.31 14.14 -8.32
N ALA A 20 -12.76 15.18 -8.94
CA ALA A 20 -11.75 15.02 -10.00
C ALA A 20 -10.39 14.51 -9.46
N MET A 21 -9.97 14.96 -8.28
CA MET A 21 -8.69 14.61 -7.65
C MET A 21 -8.70 13.26 -6.95
N LEU A 22 -9.85 12.80 -6.46
CA LEU A 22 -9.98 11.52 -5.75
C LEU A 22 -9.33 10.32 -6.49
N PRO A 23 -9.65 10.04 -7.77
CA PRO A 23 -9.05 8.89 -8.46
C PRO A 23 -7.53 9.05 -8.66
N TRP A 24 -7.04 10.28 -8.85
CA TRP A 24 -5.61 10.56 -8.97
C TRP A 24 -4.88 10.39 -7.64
N HIS A 25 -5.48 10.84 -6.54
CA HIS A 25 -4.92 10.71 -5.21
C HIS A 25 -4.78 9.25 -4.79
N VAL A 26 -5.80 8.43 -5.04
CA VAL A 26 -5.77 6.99 -4.77
C VAL A 26 -4.69 6.29 -5.60
N ARG A 27 -4.65 6.53 -6.92
CA ARG A 27 -3.61 5.96 -7.79
C ARG A 27 -2.20 6.36 -7.35
N ALA A 28 -1.98 7.64 -7.05
CA ALA A 28 -0.68 8.13 -6.59
C ALA A 28 -0.27 7.49 -5.25
N GLY A 29 -1.22 7.34 -4.32
CA GLY A 29 -0.99 6.67 -3.05
C GLY A 29 -0.54 5.21 -3.22
N ILE A 30 -1.23 4.46 -4.07
CA ILE A 30 -0.88 3.05 -4.37
C ILE A 30 0.51 2.97 -5.02
N VAL A 31 0.81 3.82 -6.01
CA VAL A 31 2.13 3.84 -6.66
C VAL A 31 3.24 4.13 -5.66
N VAL A 32 3.09 5.17 -4.82
CA VAL A 32 4.09 5.50 -3.79
C VAL A 32 4.26 4.38 -2.78
N TYR A 33 3.17 3.71 -2.38
CA TYR A 33 3.22 2.59 -1.46
C TYR A 33 3.99 1.39 -2.04
N VAL A 34 3.71 1.02 -3.29
CA VAL A 34 4.44 -0.07 -3.98
C VAL A 34 5.91 0.28 -4.15
N LEU A 35 6.24 1.52 -4.51
CA LEU A 35 7.63 1.97 -4.61
C LEU A 35 8.35 1.89 -3.25
N ALA A 36 7.68 2.25 -2.16
CA ALA A 36 8.24 2.15 -0.82
C ALA A 36 8.47 0.69 -0.40
N LEU A 37 7.56 -0.23 -0.73
CA LEU A 37 7.74 -1.66 -0.51
C LEU A 37 8.96 -2.19 -1.29
N LEU A 38 9.05 -1.87 -2.58
CA LEU A 38 10.21 -2.28 -3.39
C LEU A 38 11.51 -1.71 -2.83
N ALA A 39 11.53 -0.42 -2.45
CA ALA A 39 12.71 0.19 -1.84
C ALA A 39 13.12 -0.50 -0.53
N ALA A 40 12.16 -0.92 0.30
CA ALA A 40 12.45 -1.69 1.52
C ALA A 40 13.07 -3.06 1.19
N GLU A 41 12.52 -3.80 0.22
CA GLU A 41 13.08 -5.08 -0.24
C GLU A 41 14.52 -4.91 -0.79
N LEU A 42 14.76 -3.89 -1.60
CA LEU A 42 16.11 -3.57 -2.08
C LEU A 42 17.06 -3.25 -0.92
N GLY A 43 16.60 -2.51 0.10
CA GLY A 43 17.40 -2.20 1.29
C GLY A 43 17.77 -3.44 2.12
N PHE A 44 16.85 -4.40 2.26
CA PHE A 44 17.15 -5.68 2.91
C PHE A 44 18.21 -6.47 2.13
N LEU A 45 18.08 -6.54 0.81
CA LEU A 45 19.04 -7.22 -0.06
C LEU A 45 20.43 -6.56 -0.03
N GLU A 46 20.49 -5.22 -0.06
CA GLU A 46 21.74 -4.47 0.02
C GLU A 46 22.45 -4.74 1.36
N LYS A 47 21.71 -4.64 2.47
CA LYS A 47 22.26 -4.92 3.80
C LYS A 47 22.77 -6.35 3.93
N LEU A 48 22.01 -7.33 3.43
CA LEU A 48 22.43 -8.74 3.42
C LEU A 48 23.66 -8.97 2.55
N THR A 49 23.73 -8.34 1.38
CA THR A 49 24.87 -8.46 0.47
C THR A 49 26.14 -7.93 1.14
N PHE A 50 26.07 -6.78 1.82
CA PHE A 50 27.21 -6.24 2.57
C PHE A 50 27.62 -7.13 3.74
N LEU A 51 26.66 -7.68 4.49
CA LEU A 51 26.98 -8.60 5.58
C LEU A 51 27.64 -9.88 5.06
N GLN A 52 27.12 -10.46 3.98
CA GLN A 52 27.71 -11.64 3.34
C GLN A 52 29.11 -11.35 2.79
N ALA A 53 29.33 -10.19 2.17
CA ALA A 53 30.65 -9.75 1.73
C ALA A 53 31.63 -9.56 2.91
N ALA A 54 31.14 -9.17 4.08
CA ALA A 54 31.92 -9.05 5.32
C ALA A 54 32.18 -10.40 6.03
N GLY A 55 31.79 -11.53 5.43
CA GLY A 55 32.03 -12.87 5.96
C GLY A 55 30.86 -13.51 6.70
N LEU A 56 29.66 -12.90 6.66
CA LEU A 56 28.46 -13.50 7.24
C LEU A 56 28.06 -14.76 6.47
N GLY A 57 27.89 -15.87 7.18
CA GLY A 57 27.42 -17.12 6.58
C GLY A 57 26.02 -16.96 5.98
N LYS A 58 25.80 -17.52 4.77
CA LYS A 58 24.51 -17.47 4.06
C LYS A 58 23.32 -18.03 4.86
N TYR A 59 23.59 -18.96 5.77
CA TYR A 59 22.60 -19.57 6.66
C TYR A 59 22.80 -19.20 8.13
N SER A 60 23.46 -18.08 8.40
CA SER A 60 23.54 -17.54 9.76
C SER A 60 22.15 -17.12 10.24
N SER A 61 21.97 -17.11 11.56
CA SER A 61 20.71 -16.67 12.19
C SER A 61 20.33 -15.25 11.78
N GLU A 62 21.31 -14.36 11.60
CA GLU A 62 21.08 -12.99 11.13
C GLU A 62 20.56 -12.97 9.68
N ALA A 63 21.15 -13.75 8.77
CA ALA A 63 20.70 -13.81 7.38
C ALA A 63 19.26 -14.34 7.27
N LEU A 64 18.94 -15.37 8.05
CA LEU A 64 17.60 -15.94 8.10
C LEU A 64 16.58 -14.97 8.69
N LEU A 65 16.95 -14.23 9.74
CA LEU A 65 16.07 -13.23 10.36
C LEU A 65 15.73 -12.12 9.36
N VAL A 66 16.72 -11.55 8.67
CA VAL A 66 16.47 -10.48 7.68
C VAL A 66 15.62 -10.99 6.52
N ASN A 67 15.88 -12.19 6.00
CA ASN A 67 15.04 -12.79 4.96
C ASN A 67 13.60 -13.01 5.43
N PHE A 68 13.40 -13.49 6.66
CA PHE A 68 12.07 -13.66 7.22
C PHE A 68 11.35 -12.32 7.38
N THR A 69 12.03 -11.28 7.87
CA THR A 69 11.47 -9.93 7.96
C THR A 69 11.09 -9.38 6.58
N ALA A 70 11.95 -9.55 5.57
CA ALA A 70 11.66 -9.16 4.20
C ALA A 70 10.39 -9.85 3.66
N LEU A 71 10.26 -11.17 3.85
CA LEU A 71 9.05 -11.91 3.47
C LEU A 71 7.80 -11.42 4.20
N VAL A 72 7.89 -11.12 5.49
CA VAL A 72 6.76 -10.57 6.26
C VAL A 72 6.35 -9.19 5.73
N VAL A 73 7.31 -8.32 5.41
CA VAL A 73 7.06 -7.00 4.84
C VAL A 73 6.41 -7.13 3.45
N LEU A 74 6.92 -8.02 2.60
CA LEU A 74 6.35 -8.28 1.28
C LEU A 74 4.91 -8.79 1.36
N LEU A 75 4.64 -9.76 2.25
CA LEU A 75 3.30 -10.32 2.44
C LEU A 75 2.34 -9.27 2.99
N LEU A 76 2.72 -8.52 4.03
CA LEU A 76 1.94 -7.41 4.56
C LEU A 76 1.65 -6.37 3.47
N GLY A 77 2.67 -6.02 2.68
CA GLY A 77 2.60 -5.14 1.53
C GLY A 77 1.54 -5.59 0.53
N ALA A 78 1.60 -6.85 0.12
CA ALA A 78 0.64 -7.47 -0.78
C ALA A 78 -0.78 -7.47 -0.20
N PHE A 79 -0.96 -7.82 1.07
CA PHE A 79 -2.27 -7.80 1.74
C PHE A 79 -2.88 -6.41 1.76
N VAL A 80 -2.09 -5.37 2.02
CA VAL A 80 -2.57 -3.97 1.98
C VAL A 80 -3.03 -3.61 0.57
N VAL A 81 -2.26 -3.95 -0.47
CA VAL A 81 -2.65 -3.68 -1.86
C VAL A 81 -3.95 -4.41 -2.23
N LEU A 82 -4.06 -5.70 -1.88
CA LEU A 82 -5.28 -6.47 -2.10
C LEU A 82 -6.48 -5.86 -1.37
N TYR A 83 -6.31 -5.47 -0.11
CA TYR A 83 -7.36 -4.87 0.69
C TYR A 83 -7.85 -3.53 0.10
N VAL A 84 -6.95 -2.63 -0.28
CA VAL A 84 -7.35 -1.30 -0.80
C VAL A 84 -7.88 -1.34 -2.23
N THR A 85 -7.57 -2.40 -3.00
CA THR A 85 -8.07 -2.61 -4.36
C THR A 85 -9.29 -3.52 -4.43
N ALA A 86 -9.64 -4.18 -3.32
CA ALA A 86 -10.80 -5.06 -3.26
C ALA A 86 -12.07 -4.27 -3.62
N PRO A 87 -12.96 -4.83 -4.46
CA PRO A 87 -14.24 -4.20 -4.71
C PRO A 87 -15.01 -4.15 -3.39
N ALA A 88 -15.39 -2.95 -2.96
CA ALA A 88 -16.34 -2.81 -1.85
C ALA A 88 -17.60 -3.60 -2.23
N GLN A 89 -18.00 -4.57 -1.40
CA GLN A 89 -19.24 -5.30 -1.65
C GLN A 89 -20.37 -4.28 -1.83
N SER A 90 -21.12 -4.48 -2.91
CA SER A 90 -22.19 -3.63 -3.39
C SER A 90 -23.41 -3.68 -2.45
N GLU A 91 -23.25 -3.27 -1.20
CA GLU A 91 -24.37 -3.10 -0.27
C GLU A 91 -25.37 -2.05 -0.79
N HIS A 92 -24.92 -1.14 -1.67
CA HIS A 92 -25.77 -0.18 -2.37
C HIS A 92 -26.69 -0.79 -3.45
N ARG A 93 -26.44 -2.02 -3.95
CA ARG A 93 -27.27 -2.63 -5.01
C ARG A 93 -28.38 -3.54 -4.47
N LEU A 94 -28.29 -3.98 -3.21
CA LEU A 94 -29.30 -4.84 -2.58
C LEU A 94 -30.34 -4.07 -1.75
N GLY A 95 -30.00 -2.87 -1.25
CA GLY A 95 -30.95 -2.02 -0.51
C GLY A 95 -32.02 -1.33 -1.37
N TYR A 96 -31.81 -1.21 -2.69
CA TYR A 96 -32.76 -0.58 -3.62
C TYR A 96 -33.75 -1.56 -4.26
N SER A 97 -33.44 -2.86 -4.30
CA SER A 97 -34.33 -3.87 -4.88
C SER A 97 -35.42 -4.34 -3.93
N SER A 98 -35.28 -4.13 -2.61
CA SER A 98 -36.28 -4.47 -1.60
C SER A 98 -37.35 -3.38 -1.41
N VAL A 99 -37.08 -2.13 -1.80
CA VAL A 99 -38.03 -1.00 -1.66
C VAL A 99 -38.97 -0.88 -2.87
N ARG A 100 -38.67 -1.53 -4.00
CA ARG A 100 -39.52 -1.53 -5.22
C ARG A 100 -40.45 -2.76 -5.32
N LYS A 101 -40.84 -3.35 -4.20
CA LYS A 101 -41.88 -4.38 -4.14
C LYS A 101 -42.75 -4.23 -2.90
N SER A 102 -43.63 -3.23 -2.90
CA SER A 102 -44.95 -3.27 -2.26
C SER A 102 -45.80 -2.12 -2.78
#